data_AF-A0A804Q6U8-F1
#
_entry.id   AF-A0A804Q6U8-F1
#
_cell.length_a   1.000
_cell.length_b   1.000
_cell.length_c   1.000
_cell.angle_alpha   90.00
_cell.angle_beta   90.00
_cell.angle_gamma   90.00
#
_symmetry.space_group_name_H-M   'P 1'
#
loop_
_entity.id
_entity.type
_entity.pdbx_description
1 polymer ?
#
loop_
_entity_poly.entity_id
_entity_poly.type
_entity_poly.pdbx_seq_one_letter_code
_entity_poly.pdbx_strand_id
1 'polypeptide(L)'
;MTTAAWPRPRFLVLPQPGFLRSVCHGLCARCLFCFLLLLAFACSSSSGRVVVTSLPGFDGDLPFHLETGYVEVEEDAGVELFYYFVQAESGAAAAADDTPFLFWLTGGDRCSVFSGLAYEIGPIRFVLEPYNGTLPRLRYNHNSWSKVSHILFVDSPVGAGFSFSRDPKGYDVGDISASLQLQEFLIKWFSDHPEYLANPFYIGGDSYVGKIVPFLGQMISEGIELGRRPFPNLKVLNLS
;
A
#
# COMPACT_ATOMS: atom_id res chain seq x y z
N MET A 1 -10.41 -26.18 -5.75
CA MET A 1 -9.21 -26.27 -4.89
C MET A 1 -8.11 -25.45 -5.53
N THR A 2 -8.04 -24.18 -5.18
CA THR A 2 -6.92 -23.27 -5.51
C THR A 2 -6.80 -22.34 -4.31
N THR A 3 -5.74 -22.52 -3.53
CA THR A 3 -5.48 -21.74 -2.33
C THR A 3 -4.93 -20.38 -2.73
N ALA A 4 -5.65 -19.30 -2.41
CA ALA A 4 -5.10 -17.96 -2.41
C ALA A 4 -4.02 -17.92 -1.31
N ALA A 5 -2.75 -17.96 -1.72
CA ALA A 5 -1.61 -17.77 -0.84
C ALA A 5 -1.19 -16.30 -0.93
N TRP A 6 -1.08 -15.64 0.22
CA TRP A 6 -0.49 -14.31 0.33
C TRP A 6 0.90 -14.27 -0.33
N PRO A 7 1.30 -13.17 -0.98
CA PRO A 7 2.62 -13.06 -1.56
C PRO A 7 3.67 -13.14 -0.44
N ARG A 8 4.45 -14.23 -0.45
CA ARG A 8 5.63 -14.33 0.41
C ARG A 8 6.72 -13.40 -0.12
N PRO A 9 7.49 -12.73 0.73
CA PRO A 9 8.71 -12.06 0.30
C PRO A 9 9.64 -13.10 -0.34
N ARG A 10 10.03 -12.85 -1.60
CA ARG A 10 11.03 -13.68 -2.28
C ARG A 10 12.39 -13.42 -1.65
N PHE A 11 12.85 -14.31 -0.77
CA PHE A 11 14.26 -14.41 -0.45
C PHE A 11 15.00 -14.89 -1.70
N LEU A 12 15.70 -13.96 -2.36
CA LEU A 12 16.58 -14.25 -3.48
C LEU A 12 17.82 -14.95 -2.93
N VAL A 13 17.92 -16.26 -3.18
CA VAL A 13 19.17 -17.00 -3.03
C VAL A 13 20.12 -16.47 -4.10
N LEU A 14 21.16 -15.75 -3.67
CA LEU A 14 22.21 -15.26 -4.56
C LEU A 14 22.94 -16.46 -5.19
N PRO A 15 23.10 -16.51 -6.53
CA PRO A 15 23.89 -17.55 -7.16
C PRO A 15 25.38 -17.29 -6.90
N GLN A 16 26.10 -18.33 -6.49
CA GLN A 16 27.55 -18.33 -6.36
C GLN A 16 28.22 -18.01 -7.71
N PRO A 17 29.32 -17.23 -7.74
CA PRO A 17 29.95 -16.83 -8.98
C PRO A 17 30.83 -17.95 -9.51
N GLY A 18 30.35 -18.65 -10.53
CA GLY A 18 31.18 -19.63 -11.23
C GLY A 18 30.43 -20.38 -12.31
N PHE A 19 30.23 -19.76 -13.47
CA PHE A 19 30.41 -20.38 -14.79
C PHE A 19 30.04 -19.39 -15.90
N LEU A 20 31.05 -18.72 -16.48
CA LEU A 20 30.93 -18.09 -17.79
C LEU A 20 32.22 -18.38 -18.55
N ARG A 21 32.26 -19.55 -19.19
CA ARG A 21 33.16 -19.79 -20.31
C ARG A 21 32.34 -20.02 -21.57
N SER A 22 32.57 -19.11 -22.51
CA SER A 22 32.58 -19.35 -23.95
C SER A 22 31.24 -19.57 -24.65
N VAL A 23 30.60 -18.46 -25.08
CA VAL A 23 30.10 -18.31 -26.45
C VAL A 23 30.23 -16.83 -26.87
N CYS A 24 31.37 -16.45 -27.44
CA CYS A 24 31.50 -15.18 -28.16
C CYS A 24 32.05 -15.46 -29.56
N HIS A 25 31.15 -15.63 -30.52
CA HIS A 25 31.41 -15.30 -31.91
C HIS A 25 30.19 -14.54 -32.44
N GLY A 26 30.36 -13.25 -32.70
CA GLY A 26 29.52 -12.52 -33.66
C GLY A 26 28.41 -11.60 -33.16
N LEU A 27 28.38 -11.12 -31.90
CA LEU A 27 27.48 -10.02 -31.54
C LEU A 27 28.18 -8.67 -31.69
N CYS A 28 27.69 -7.84 -32.62
CA CYS A 28 28.13 -6.47 -32.84
C CYS A 28 28.01 -5.65 -31.54
N ALA A 29 29.00 -4.81 -31.22
CA ALA A 29 29.02 -4.00 -30.00
C ALA A 29 27.77 -3.11 -29.82
N ARG A 30 27.12 -2.72 -30.93
CA ARG A 30 25.82 -2.03 -30.93
C ARG A 30 24.67 -2.91 -30.46
N CYS A 31 24.65 -4.20 -30.82
CA CYS A 31 23.65 -5.15 -30.34
C CYS A 31 23.82 -5.44 -28.84
N LEU A 32 25.07 -5.50 -28.35
CA LEU A 32 25.36 -5.68 -26.93
C LEU A 32 24.91 -4.45 -26.10
N PHE A 33 25.12 -3.24 -26.62
CA PHE A 33 24.66 -2.00 -25.99
C PHE A 33 23.14 -1.88 -25.99
N CYS A 34 22.46 -2.22 -27.09
CA CYS A 34 20.99 -2.29 -27.13
C CYS A 34 20.44 -3.36 -26.18
N PHE A 35 21.11 -4.51 -26.05
CA PHE A 35 20.72 -5.57 -25.12
C PHE A 35 20.92 -5.16 -23.65
N LEU A 36 22.00 -4.43 -23.34
CA LEU A 36 22.24 -3.84 -22.02
C LEU A 36 21.23 -2.73 -21.68
N LEU A 37 20.84 -1.90 -22.66
CA LEU A 37 19.75 -0.93 -22.50
C LEU A 37 18.39 -1.61 -22.29
N LEU A 38 18.11 -2.71 -23.00
CA LEU A 38 16.90 -3.52 -22.82
C LEU A 38 16.86 -4.21 -21.46
N LEU A 39 18.01 -4.69 -20.95
CA LEU A 39 18.13 -5.27 -19.61
C LEU A 39 18.01 -4.21 -18.50
N ALA A 40 18.52 -3.00 -18.72
CA ALA A 40 18.32 -1.87 -17.81
C ALA A 40 16.85 -1.43 -17.76
N PHE A 41 16.13 -1.53 -18.87
CA PHE A 41 14.68 -1.27 -18.93
C PHE A 41 13.83 -2.43 -18.35
N ALA A 42 14.39 -3.65 -18.30
CA ALA A 42 13.72 -4.83 -17.74
C ALA A 42 13.83 -4.94 -16.21
N CYS A 43 14.59 -4.07 -15.55
CA CYS A 43 14.64 -3.95 -14.11
C CYS A 43 13.73 -2.83 -13.60
N SER A 44 12.51 -2.74 -14.13
CA SER A 44 11.42 -2.16 -13.33
C SER A 44 10.99 -3.25 -12.37
N SER A 45 11.32 -3.09 -11.09
CA SER A 45 10.66 -3.83 -10.02
C SER A 45 9.16 -3.59 -10.20
N SER A 46 8.45 -4.55 -10.78
CA SER A 46 6.99 -4.56 -10.76
C SER A 46 6.63 -4.75 -9.29
N SER A 47 6.43 -3.64 -8.59
CA SER A 47 5.73 -3.66 -7.33
C SER A 47 4.32 -4.12 -7.66
N GLY A 48 4.10 -5.42 -7.48
CA GLY A 48 2.93 -6.11 -8.01
C GLY A 48 1.71 -5.72 -7.21
N ARG A 49 0.95 -4.75 -7.72
CA ARG A 49 -0.43 -4.50 -7.27
C ARG A 49 -1.24 -5.77 -7.52
N VAL A 50 -2.00 -6.21 -6.52
CA VAL A 50 -2.82 -7.41 -6.59
C VAL A 50 -4.25 -7.04 -6.23
N VAL A 51 -5.15 -7.16 -7.20
CA VAL A 51 -6.59 -7.11 -6.94
C VAL A 51 -7.02 -8.44 -6.32
N VAL A 52 -7.56 -8.36 -5.11
CA VAL A 52 -8.00 -9.50 -4.31
C VAL A 52 -9.48 -9.73 -4.58
N THR A 53 -9.83 -10.86 -5.17
CA THR A 53 -11.23 -11.22 -5.46
C THR A 53 -11.85 -12.14 -4.42
N SER A 54 -11.03 -12.80 -3.58
CA SER A 54 -11.49 -13.71 -2.52
C SER A 54 -10.52 -13.71 -1.34
N LEU A 55 -11.04 -13.92 -0.13
CA LEU A 55 -10.24 -13.99 1.10
C LEU A 55 -10.51 -15.32 1.84
N PRO A 56 -9.49 -15.97 2.42
CA PRO A 56 -9.70 -17.10 3.30
C PRO A 56 -10.65 -16.74 4.44
N GLY A 57 -11.67 -17.57 4.65
CA GLY A 57 -12.70 -17.33 5.67
C GLY A 57 -13.87 -16.46 5.21
N PHE A 58 -13.80 -15.81 4.05
CA PHE A 58 -14.93 -15.08 3.46
C PHE A 58 -15.71 -16.01 2.51
N ASP A 59 -17.03 -16.05 2.67
CA ASP A 59 -17.90 -16.90 1.86
C ASP A 59 -18.12 -16.27 0.47
N GLY A 60 -17.51 -16.82 -0.57
CA GLY A 60 -17.65 -16.38 -1.97
C GLY A 60 -16.66 -15.28 -2.40
N ASP A 61 -16.95 -14.65 -3.53
CA ASP A 61 -16.19 -13.51 -4.03
C ASP A 61 -16.47 -12.24 -3.21
N LEU A 62 -15.48 -11.35 -3.09
CA LEU A 62 -15.65 -10.08 -2.40
C LEU A 62 -16.65 -9.19 -3.17
N PRO A 63 -17.69 -8.65 -2.50
CA PRO A 63 -18.66 -7.77 -3.14
C PRO A 63 -18.15 -6.31 -3.30
N PHE A 64 -16.87 -6.07 -3.06
CA PHE A 64 -16.20 -4.77 -3.14
C PHE A 64 -14.82 -4.94 -3.78
N HIS A 65 -14.29 -3.86 -4.36
CA HIS A 65 -12.95 -3.85 -4.92
C HIS A 65 -11.92 -3.71 -3.79
N LEU A 66 -11.02 -4.67 -3.68
CA LEU A 66 -9.87 -4.64 -2.78
C LEU A 66 -8.60 -4.82 -3.61
N GLU A 67 -7.71 -3.85 -3.53
CA GLU A 67 -6.36 -3.94 -4.04
C GLU A 67 -5.36 -3.97 -2.88
N THR A 68 -4.28 -4.71 -3.03
CA THR A 68 -3.16 -4.71 -2.11
C THR A 68 -1.84 -4.56 -2.86
N GLY A 69 -0.82 -4.04 -2.20
CA GLY A 69 0.48 -3.88 -2.81
C GLY A 69 1.51 -3.31 -1.86
N TYR A 70 2.70 -3.08 -2.40
CA TYR A 70 3.82 -2.45 -1.69
C TYR A 70 4.22 -1.17 -2.41
N VAL A 71 4.68 -0.18 -1.67
CA VAL A 71 5.33 1.01 -2.21
C VAL A 71 6.67 1.17 -1.52
N GLU A 72 7.73 1.22 -2.31
CA GLU A 72 9.08 1.47 -1.82
C GLU A 72 9.24 2.95 -1.47
N VAL A 73 9.55 3.25 -0.22
CA VAL A 73 9.60 4.62 0.33
C VAL A 73 11.01 5.06 0.73
N GLU A 74 11.96 4.12 0.80
CA GLU A 74 13.36 4.40 1.11
C GLU A 74 14.24 3.36 0.42
N GLU A 75 14.94 3.76 -0.64
CA GLU A 75 15.73 2.86 -1.49
C GLU A 75 16.95 2.31 -0.74
N ASP A 76 17.65 3.15 0.02
CA ASP A 76 18.91 2.80 0.70
C ASP A 76 18.75 1.61 1.66
N ALA A 77 17.68 1.62 2.46
CA ALA A 77 17.36 0.51 3.37
C ALA A 77 16.35 -0.50 2.74
N GLY A 78 15.87 -0.25 1.53
CA GLY A 78 14.84 -1.04 0.86
C GLY A 78 13.56 -1.15 1.70
N VAL A 79 13.05 -0.01 2.19
CA VAL A 79 11.81 0.05 2.97
C VAL A 79 10.62 0.05 2.03
N GLU A 80 9.70 -0.89 2.26
CA GLU A 80 8.44 -1.01 1.52
C GLU A 80 7.26 -0.99 2.51
N LEU A 81 6.33 -0.07 2.27
CA LEU A 81 5.07 0.00 3.02
C LEU A 81 3.97 -0.77 2.28
N PHE A 82 3.26 -1.61 3.02
CA PHE A 82 2.12 -2.39 2.53
C PHE A 82 0.82 -1.60 2.67
N TYR A 83 -0.08 -1.78 1.70
CA TYR A 83 -1.39 -1.14 1.72
C TYR A 83 -2.55 -2.08 1.37
N TYR A 84 -3.73 -1.70 1.86
CA TYR A 84 -5.02 -2.18 1.39
C TYR A 84 -5.79 -0.97 0.83
N PHE A 85 -6.16 -1.03 -0.44
CA PHE A 85 -7.00 -0.03 -1.08
C PHE A 85 -8.39 -0.61 -1.31
N VAL A 86 -9.41 0.01 -0.71
CA VAL A 86 -10.82 -0.33 -0.91
C VAL A 86 -11.46 0.78 -1.73
N GLN A 87 -11.90 0.46 -2.94
CA GLN A 87 -12.62 1.43 -3.76
C GLN A 87 -14.02 1.69 -3.16
N ALA A 88 -14.52 2.90 -3.31
CA ALA A 88 -15.91 3.21 -3.02
C ALA A 88 -16.85 2.24 -3.77
N GLU A 89 -17.84 1.70 -3.06
CA GLU A 89 -18.73 0.67 -3.62
C GLU A 89 -19.67 1.24 -4.71
N SER A 90 -20.04 0.36 -5.65
CA SER A 90 -20.74 0.73 -6.89
C SER A 90 -22.03 1.53 -6.65
N GLY A 91 -22.16 2.66 -7.33
CA GLY A 91 -23.25 3.62 -7.25
C GLY A 91 -22.80 4.99 -7.79
N ALA A 92 -23.54 6.07 -7.52
CA ALA A 92 -23.10 7.43 -7.87
C ALA A 92 -21.74 7.79 -7.23
N ALA A 93 -21.40 7.19 -6.08
CA ALA A 93 -20.13 7.43 -5.39
C ALA A 93 -18.90 6.78 -6.06
N ALA A 94 -18.99 5.59 -6.66
CA ALA A 94 -17.78 4.94 -7.20
C ALA A 94 -17.15 5.66 -8.42
N ALA A 95 -17.94 6.49 -9.11
CA ALA A 95 -17.59 7.10 -10.40
C ALA A 95 -17.61 8.64 -10.37
N ALA A 96 -17.82 9.25 -9.21
CA ALA A 96 -17.90 10.69 -9.10
C ALA A 96 -16.61 11.29 -8.52
N ASP A 97 -16.16 12.37 -9.15
CA ASP A 97 -14.97 13.12 -8.71
C ASP A 97 -15.17 13.78 -7.33
N ASP A 98 -16.40 13.86 -6.82
CA ASP A 98 -16.71 14.41 -5.50
C ASP A 98 -16.66 13.35 -4.38
N THR A 99 -16.43 12.09 -4.72
CA THR A 99 -16.30 11.01 -3.73
C THR A 99 -15.07 11.20 -2.87
N PRO A 100 -15.20 11.22 -1.52
CA PRO A 100 -14.07 11.33 -0.63
C PRO A 100 -13.04 10.22 -0.82
N PHE A 101 -11.77 10.61 -0.81
CA PHE A 101 -10.63 9.70 -0.69
C PHE A 101 -10.06 9.81 0.72
N LEU A 102 -10.16 8.75 1.50
CA LEU A 102 -9.69 8.70 2.88
C LEU A 102 -8.39 7.91 2.97
N PHE A 103 -7.33 8.57 3.41
CA PHE A 103 -6.11 7.93 3.86
C PHE A 103 -6.25 7.58 5.34
N TRP A 104 -6.22 6.28 5.66
CA TRP A 104 -6.44 5.79 7.03
C TRP A 104 -5.18 5.15 7.59
N LEU A 105 -4.80 5.58 8.80
CA LEU A 105 -3.71 5.02 9.58
C LEU A 105 -4.25 4.47 10.90
N THR A 106 -3.62 3.41 11.42
CA THR A 106 -3.94 2.91 12.75
C THR A 106 -2.81 3.25 13.73
N GLY A 107 -3.16 3.70 14.93
CA GLY A 107 -2.22 4.03 15.99
C GLY A 107 -1.80 2.86 16.87
N GLY A 108 -0.90 3.16 17.80
CA GLY A 108 -0.12 2.16 18.53
C GLY A 108 1.17 1.83 17.78
N ASP A 109 2.26 1.64 18.51
CA ASP A 109 3.57 1.44 17.90
C ASP A 109 3.57 0.17 17.04
N ARG A 110 3.73 0.34 15.72
CA ARG A 110 3.72 -0.71 14.70
C ARG A 110 2.47 -1.61 14.70
N CYS A 111 1.33 -1.10 15.15
CA CYS A 111 0.06 -1.79 14.96
C CYS A 111 -0.28 -1.86 13.46
N SER A 112 -0.83 -2.99 13.02
CA SER A 112 -1.28 -3.11 11.63
C SER A 112 -2.59 -2.37 11.42
N VAL A 113 -2.70 -1.68 10.30
CA VAL A 113 -3.93 -1.03 9.83
C VAL A 113 -5.04 -2.03 9.48
N PHE A 114 -4.72 -3.33 9.45
CA PHE A 114 -5.71 -4.38 9.27
C PHE A 114 -6.84 -4.32 10.32
N SER A 115 -6.59 -3.77 11.52
CA SER A 115 -7.66 -3.51 12.48
C SER A 115 -8.68 -2.49 11.96
N GLY A 116 -8.24 -1.43 11.30
CA GLY A 116 -9.11 -0.48 10.61
C GLY A 116 -9.96 -1.13 9.53
N LEU A 117 -9.35 -2.06 8.78
CA LEU A 117 -10.02 -2.83 7.74
C LEU A 117 -11.08 -3.81 8.29
N ALA A 118 -10.81 -4.47 9.42
CA ALA A 118 -11.59 -5.63 9.89
C ALA A 118 -12.44 -5.40 11.16
N TYR A 119 -12.12 -4.39 11.96
CA TYR A 119 -12.80 -4.11 13.23
C TYR A 119 -13.45 -2.72 13.26
N GLU A 120 -13.00 -1.79 12.44
CA GLU A 120 -13.46 -0.39 12.49
C GLU A 120 -14.31 -0.03 11.27
N ILE A 121 -13.71 0.65 10.28
CA ILE A 121 -14.40 1.32 9.18
C ILE A 121 -14.43 0.50 7.88
N GLY A 122 -13.62 -0.56 7.78
CA GLY A 122 -13.48 -1.33 6.55
C GLY A 122 -14.64 -2.31 6.25
N PRO A 123 -14.59 -2.95 5.07
CA PRO A 123 -15.71 -3.70 4.49
C PRO A 123 -15.81 -5.16 4.98
N ILE A 124 -14.89 -5.61 5.84
CA ILE A 124 -14.90 -6.97 6.38
C ILE A 124 -15.03 -6.95 7.90
N ARG A 125 -15.61 -8.01 8.46
CA ARG A 125 -15.65 -8.27 9.90
C ARG A 125 -15.46 -9.74 10.20
N PHE A 126 -14.81 -10.03 11.31
CA PHE A 126 -14.84 -11.38 11.86
C PHE A 126 -16.24 -11.75 12.34
N VAL A 127 -16.64 -12.99 12.09
CA VAL A 127 -17.80 -13.60 12.74
C VAL A 127 -17.39 -13.97 14.15
N LEU A 128 -18.12 -13.45 15.15
CA LEU A 128 -17.83 -13.72 16.55
C LEU A 128 -18.40 -15.10 16.94
N GLU A 129 -17.52 -16.10 16.94
CA GLU A 129 -17.84 -17.47 17.31
C GLU A 129 -16.68 -18.08 18.12
N PRO A 130 -16.93 -19.06 19.00
CA PRO A 130 -15.86 -19.74 19.72
C PRO A 130 -14.85 -20.36 18.76
N TYR A 131 -13.55 -20.14 19.01
CA TYR A 131 -12.50 -20.71 18.18
C TYR A 131 -12.54 -22.24 18.24
N ASN A 132 -12.70 -22.86 17.08
CA ASN A 132 -12.87 -24.31 16.93
C ASN A 132 -11.65 -24.97 16.25
N GLY A 133 -10.54 -24.25 16.08
CA GLY A 133 -9.34 -24.74 15.40
C GLY A 133 -9.32 -24.53 13.88
N THR A 134 -10.38 -24.00 13.27
CA THR A 134 -10.40 -23.68 11.83
C THR A 134 -10.08 -22.20 11.56
N LEU A 135 -10.03 -21.82 10.28
CA LEU A 135 -9.87 -20.42 9.90
C LEU A 135 -11.04 -19.59 10.43
N PRO A 136 -10.78 -18.41 11.03
CA PRO A 136 -11.83 -17.49 11.42
C PRO A 136 -12.69 -17.13 10.20
N ARG A 137 -14.01 -17.11 10.40
CA ARG A 137 -14.93 -16.67 9.34
C ARG A 137 -14.97 -15.15 9.26
N LEU A 138 -15.05 -14.66 8.03
CA LEU A 138 -15.21 -13.27 7.67
C LEU A 138 -16.58 -13.08 7.02
N ARG A 139 -17.17 -11.92 7.23
CA ARG A 139 -18.41 -11.49 6.57
C ARG A 139 -18.29 -10.04 6.14
N TYR A 140 -19.12 -9.67 5.16
CA TYR A 140 -19.22 -8.30 4.69
C TYR A 140 -19.78 -7.37 5.78
N ASN A 141 -19.22 -6.17 5.89
CA ASN A 141 -19.65 -5.12 6.80
C ASN A 141 -20.54 -4.10 6.08
N HIS A 142 -21.86 -4.22 6.24
CA HIS A 142 -22.81 -3.28 5.67
C HIS A 142 -22.72 -1.85 6.26
N ASN A 143 -21.92 -1.60 7.29
CA ASN A 143 -21.72 -0.27 7.87
C ASN A 143 -20.34 0.30 7.53
N SER A 144 -19.64 -0.26 6.54
CA SER A 144 -18.34 0.22 6.13
C SER A 144 -18.40 1.63 5.53
N TRP A 145 -17.35 2.40 5.76
CA TRP A 145 -17.16 3.70 5.15
C TRP A 145 -16.83 3.61 3.66
N SER A 146 -16.44 2.42 3.16
CA SER A 146 -16.24 2.17 1.72
C SER A 146 -17.53 2.34 0.91
N LYS A 147 -18.69 2.38 1.55
CA LYS A 147 -19.95 2.66 0.88
C LYS A 147 -20.03 4.06 0.25
N VAL A 148 -19.25 5.01 0.78
CA VAL A 148 -19.30 6.42 0.37
C VAL A 148 -17.93 7.04 0.14
N SER A 149 -16.85 6.28 0.28
CA SER A 149 -15.48 6.79 0.14
C SER A 149 -14.53 5.72 -0.39
N HIS A 150 -13.51 6.16 -1.11
CA HIS A 150 -12.31 5.35 -1.34
C HIS A 150 -11.50 5.36 -0.05
N ILE A 151 -10.97 4.22 0.39
CA ILE A 151 -10.18 4.14 1.61
C ILE A 151 -8.85 3.45 1.31
N LEU A 152 -7.76 4.15 1.60
CA LEU A 152 -6.39 3.65 1.51
C LEU A 152 -5.86 3.44 2.92
N PHE A 153 -5.78 2.18 3.33
CA PHE A 153 -5.22 1.74 4.59
C PHE A 153 -3.74 1.42 4.42
N VAL A 154 -2.86 2.01 5.23
CA VAL A 154 -1.41 1.75 5.14
C VAL A 154 -0.85 1.25 6.46
N ASP A 155 -0.10 0.15 6.38
CA ASP A 155 0.71 -0.33 7.49
C ASP A 155 1.92 0.59 7.67
N SER A 156 1.90 1.45 8.68
CA SER A 156 2.97 2.41 8.98
C SER A 156 3.11 2.61 10.48
N PRO A 157 4.33 2.78 11.03
CA PRO A 157 5.62 2.86 10.31
C PRO A 157 6.12 1.50 9.80
N VAL A 158 7.27 1.46 9.13
CA VAL A 158 7.93 0.21 8.74
C VAL A 158 8.05 -0.77 9.92
N GLY A 159 7.70 -2.04 9.68
CA GLY A 159 7.54 -3.06 10.72
C GLY A 159 6.12 -3.18 11.28
N ALA A 160 5.20 -2.28 10.94
CA ALA A 160 3.78 -2.48 11.14
C ALA A 160 3.23 -3.51 10.15
N GLY A 161 2.41 -4.45 10.62
CA GLY A 161 1.72 -5.43 9.78
C GLY A 161 2.64 -6.12 8.77
N PHE A 162 2.41 -5.86 7.47
CA PHE A 162 3.20 -6.44 6.39
C PHE A 162 4.31 -5.51 5.85
N SER A 163 4.41 -4.28 6.33
CA SER A 163 5.48 -3.34 5.94
C SER A 163 6.83 -3.78 6.49
N PHE A 164 7.88 -3.70 5.66
CA PHE A 164 9.20 -4.24 6.02
C PHE A 164 10.36 -3.41 5.46
N SER A 165 11.55 -3.68 5.99
CA SER A 165 12.81 -3.17 5.46
C SER A 165 13.75 -4.33 5.16
N ARG A 166 14.54 -4.20 4.08
CA ARG A 166 15.56 -5.18 3.72
C ARG A 166 16.82 -5.05 4.57
N ASP A 167 17.10 -3.85 5.08
CA ASP A 167 18.16 -3.59 6.06
C ASP A 167 17.56 -3.47 7.48
N PRO A 168 18.04 -4.23 8.48
CA PRO A 168 17.63 -4.05 9.87
C PRO A 168 17.68 -2.61 10.40
N LYS A 169 18.57 -1.76 9.88
CA LYS A 169 18.65 -0.34 10.24
C LYS A 169 17.46 0.47 9.76
N GLY A 170 16.80 0.07 8.67
CA GLY A 170 15.62 0.76 8.15
C GLY A 170 14.42 0.66 9.09
N TYR A 171 14.46 -0.20 10.11
CA TYR A 171 13.47 -0.22 11.18
C TYR A 171 13.71 0.83 12.26
N ASP A 172 14.83 1.57 12.26
CA ASP A 172 15.08 2.64 13.22
C ASP A 172 14.38 3.94 12.76
N VAL A 173 13.09 4.03 13.06
CA VAL A 173 12.22 5.13 12.63
C VAL A 173 11.46 5.74 13.81
N GLY A 174 11.34 7.06 13.79
CA GLY A 174 10.48 7.82 14.70
C GLY A 174 9.39 8.58 13.94
N ASP A 175 8.62 9.41 14.66
CA ASP A 175 7.46 10.13 14.11
C ASP A 175 7.79 10.93 12.84
N ILE A 176 8.95 11.60 12.80
CA ILE A 176 9.37 12.43 11.65
C ILE A 176 9.72 11.55 10.44
N SER A 177 10.59 10.56 10.61
CA SER A 177 11.00 9.69 9.50
C SER A 177 9.83 8.87 8.96
N ALA A 178 8.95 8.38 9.84
CA ALA A 178 7.72 7.69 9.44
C ALA A 178 6.79 8.60 8.62
N SER A 179 6.66 9.87 9.00
CA SER A 179 5.85 10.85 8.24
C SER A 179 6.45 11.17 6.88
N LEU A 180 7.79 11.24 6.76
CA LEU A 180 8.49 11.38 5.47
C LEU A 180 8.27 10.16 4.58
N GLN A 181 8.36 8.95 5.13
CA GLN A 181 8.04 7.71 4.41
C GLN A 181 6.58 7.69 3.94
N LEU A 182 5.63 8.17 4.76
CA LEU A 182 4.21 8.30 4.37
C LEU A 182 3.97 9.36 3.27
N GLN A 183 4.70 10.47 3.29
CA GLN A 183 4.62 11.47 2.21
C GLN A 183 5.14 10.88 0.89
N GLU A 184 6.29 10.20 0.92
CA GLU A 184 6.85 9.52 -0.25
C GLU A 184 5.91 8.43 -0.77
N PHE A 185 5.31 7.66 0.14
CA PHE A 185 4.27 6.68 -0.17
C PHE A 185 3.13 7.33 -0.96
N LEU A 186 2.55 8.42 -0.46
CA LEU A 186 1.42 9.09 -1.11
C LEU A 186 1.81 9.66 -2.49
N ILE A 187 2.99 10.25 -2.61
CA ILE A 187 3.50 10.77 -3.90
C ILE A 187 3.57 9.66 -4.94
N LYS A 188 4.16 8.52 -4.59
CA LYS A 188 4.29 7.35 -5.48
C LYS A 188 2.93 6.73 -5.78
N TRP A 189 2.12 6.50 -4.75
CA TRP A 189 0.81 5.86 -4.89
C TRP A 189 -0.13 6.67 -5.79
N PHE A 190 -0.20 8.00 -5.62
CA PHE A 190 -1.02 8.85 -6.48
C PHE A 190 -0.43 9.07 -7.88
N SER A 191 0.88 8.96 -8.05
CA SER A 191 1.49 8.94 -9.39
C SER A 191 1.07 7.69 -10.16
N ASP A 192 0.90 6.60 -9.43
CA ASP A 192 0.48 5.30 -9.92
C ASP A 192 -1.05 5.15 -10.10
N HIS A 193 -1.83 6.02 -9.45
CA HIS A 193 -3.30 6.09 -9.50
C HIS A 193 -3.79 7.54 -9.70
N PRO A 194 -3.44 8.17 -10.83
CA PRO A 194 -3.75 9.58 -11.08
C PRO A 194 -5.26 9.88 -11.14
N GLU A 195 -6.10 8.87 -11.39
CA GLU A 195 -7.55 8.97 -11.41
C GLU A 195 -8.14 9.46 -10.08
N TYR A 196 -7.46 9.24 -8.95
CA TYR A 196 -7.94 9.65 -7.63
C TYR A 196 -7.52 11.07 -7.22
N LEU A 197 -6.75 11.78 -8.04
CA LEU A 197 -6.24 13.11 -7.69
C LEU A 197 -7.33 14.19 -7.62
N ALA A 198 -8.42 14.02 -8.36
CA ALA A 198 -9.55 14.95 -8.35
C ALA A 198 -10.38 14.82 -7.06
N ASN A 199 -10.42 13.61 -6.47
CA ASN A 199 -11.22 13.31 -5.29
C ASN A 199 -10.81 14.16 -4.09
N PRO A 200 -11.78 14.71 -3.32
CA PRO A 200 -11.51 15.35 -2.03
C PRO A 200 -10.70 14.42 -1.11
N PHE A 201 -9.46 14.78 -0.84
CA PHE A 201 -8.51 13.95 -0.11
C PHE A 201 -8.47 14.30 1.38
N TYR A 202 -8.71 13.30 2.21
CA TYR A 202 -8.77 13.39 3.67
C TYR A 202 -7.75 12.46 4.31
N ILE A 203 -7.21 12.86 5.45
CA ILE A 203 -6.27 12.07 6.25
C ILE A 203 -6.92 11.82 7.60
N GLY A 204 -6.97 10.56 8.03
CA GLY A 204 -7.53 10.21 9.33
C GLY A 204 -6.84 8.99 9.93
N GLY A 205 -7.21 8.70 11.16
CA GLY A 205 -6.79 7.48 11.84
C GLY A 205 -7.16 7.50 13.30
N ASP A 206 -6.73 6.49 14.05
CA ASP A 206 -7.06 6.34 15.46
C ASP A 206 -5.83 6.45 16.39
N SER A 207 -6.07 6.71 17.67
CA SER A 207 -5.05 6.60 18.72
C SER A 207 -3.81 7.47 18.45
N TYR A 208 -2.61 6.88 18.46
CA TYR A 208 -1.33 7.59 18.35
C TYR A 208 -1.18 8.41 17.05
N VAL A 209 -1.83 7.99 15.96
CA VAL A 209 -1.72 8.70 14.68
C VAL A 209 -2.40 10.06 14.69
N GLY A 210 -3.19 10.39 15.72
CA GLY A 210 -3.66 11.76 15.95
C GLY A 210 -2.54 12.80 16.07
N LYS A 211 -1.29 12.36 16.35
CA LYS A 211 -0.08 13.22 16.26
C LYS A 211 0.50 13.28 14.84
N ILE A 212 0.45 12.17 14.11
CA ILE A 212 1.04 12.02 12.76
C ILE A 212 0.17 12.72 11.71
N VAL A 213 -1.15 12.57 11.78
CA VAL A 213 -2.12 13.15 10.84
C VAL A 213 -1.94 14.66 10.63
N PRO A 214 -1.92 15.52 11.68
CA PRO A 214 -1.74 16.96 11.46
C PRO A 214 -0.37 17.31 10.87
N PHE A 215 0.68 16.60 11.28
CA PHE A 215 2.04 16.83 10.78
C PHE A 215 2.17 16.42 9.29
N LEU A 216 1.64 15.25 8.93
CA LEU A 216 1.58 14.80 7.54
C LEU A 216 0.72 15.74 6.67
N GLY A 217 -0.42 16.19 7.18
CA GLY A 217 -1.28 17.16 6.49
C GLY A 217 -0.55 18.47 6.21
N GLN A 218 0.21 18.99 7.17
CA GLN A 218 1.06 20.17 6.98
C GLN A 218 2.13 19.93 5.91
N MET A 219 2.86 18.80 5.98
CA MET A 219 3.89 18.47 5.01
C MET A 219 3.36 18.38 3.57
N ILE A 220 2.15 17.82 3.40
CA ILE A 220 1.50 17.74 2.08
C ILE A 220 1.10 19.14 1.60
N SER A 221 0.51 19.96 2.48
CA SER A 221 0.14 21.34 2.16
C SER A 221 1.35 22.16 1.70
N GLU A 222 2.46 22.13 2.45
CA GLU A 222 3.70 22.81 2.09
C GLU A 222 4.29 22.26 0.78
N GLY A 223 4.23 20.93 0.59
CA GLY A 223 4.64 20.30 -0.67
C GLY A 223 3.87 20.82 -1.88
N ILE A 224 2.55 21.01 -1.75
CA ILE A 224 1.70 21.58 -2.79
C ILE A 224 2.10 23.04 -3.08
N GLU A 225 2.31 23.86 -2.05
CA GLU A 225 2.75 25.26 -2.21
C GLU A 225 4.13 25.37 -2.90
N LEU A 226 5.01 24.41 -2.64
CA LEU A 226 6.32 24.28 -3.29
C LEU A 226 6.26 23.64 -4.69
N GLY A 227 5.07 23.30 -5.19
CA GLY A 227 4.89 22.73 -6.52
C GLY A 227 5.31 21.26 -6.65
N ARG A 228 5.44 20.51 -5.54
CA ARG A 228 5.73 19.07 -5.56
C ARG A 228 4.51 18.30 -6.05
N ARG A 229 4.68 17.54 -7.13
CA ARG A 229 3.65 16.68 -7.71
C ARG A 229 3.70 15.27 -7.10
N PRO A 230 2.57 14.54 -7.12
CA PRO A 230 1.25 14.95 -7.58
C PRO A 230 0.52 15.83 -6.54
N PHE A 231 -0.53 16.55 -6.96
CA PHE A 231 -1.28 17.49 -6.13
C PHE A 231 -2.62 16.87 -5.70
N PRO A 232 -2.68 16.13 -4.56
CA PRO A 232 -3.96 15.65 -4.06
C PRO A 232 -4.85 16.84 -3.67
N ASN A 233 -6.15 16.73 -3.92
CA ASN A 233 -7.15 17.75 -3.54
C ASN A 233 -7.41 17.72 -2.02
N LEU A 234 -6.39 18.07 -1.23
CA LEU A 234 -6.40 18.03 0.23
C LEU A 234 -7.53 18.90 0.79
N LYS A 235 -8.46 18.25 1.49
CA LYS A 235 -9.50 18.89 2.31
C LYS A 235 -9.15 18.59 3.76
N VAL A 236 -8.73 19.61 4.49
CA VAL A 236 -8.28 19.46 5.88
C VAL A 236 -9.41 18.88 6.75
N LEU A 237 -9.19 17.71 7.35
CA LEU A 237 -10.03 17.16 8.41
C LEU A 237 -9.11 16.35 9.33
N ASN A 238 -9.12 16.67 10.63
CA ASN A 238 -8.47 15.86 11.65
C ASN A 238 -9.56 14.98 12.28
N LEU A 239 -9.60 13.70 11.91
CA LEU A 239 -10.38 12.69 12.63
C LEU A 239 -9.39 11.95 13.52
N SER A 240 -9.49 12.18 14.82
CA SER A 240 -8.71 11.54 15.89
C SER A 240 -9.63 11.04 16.98
#